data_AF-A0A1Y2LEZ8-F1
#
_entry.id   AF-A0A1Y2LEZ8-F1
#
_cell.length_a   1.000
_cell.length_b   1.000
_cell.length_c   1.000
_cell.angle_alpha   90.00
_cell.angle_beta   90.00
_cell.angle_gamma   90.00
#
_symmetry.space_group_name_H-M   'P 1'
#
loop_
_entity.id
_entity.type
_entity.pdbx_description
1 polymer ?
#
loop_
_entity_poly.entity_id
_entity_poly.type
_entity_poly.pdbx_seq_one_letter_code
_entity_poly.pdbx_strand_id
1 'polypeptide(L)'
;MSDSVISVKTTRPKIDIADHAFTLIVVCLVGLVMNTVGPAIPIADGFVGMVVIYLISMVGLLLTRYAPFYLPSVAWISLVGIVATLPWTPGSEWIVAQAKSVNFLALATPALAYAGFAIAKKEIEVAKHSGWKLALVACLVFLGTYAGSVLVAELILRLQGV
;
A
#
# COMPACT_ATOMS: atom_id res chain seq x y z
N MET A 1 -31.96 28.33 2.50
CA MET A 1 -30.67 28.97 2.18
C MET A 1 -29.62 28.25 3.02
N SER A 2 -29.28 26.98 2.75
CA SER A 2 -28.45 26.46 1.64
C SER A 2 -27.20 27.29 1.39
N ASP A 3 -26.28 27.36 2.35
CA ASP A 3 -24.90 27.87 2.14
C ASP A 3 -23.94 27.42 3.26
N SER A 4 -23.94 26.13 3.62
CA SER A 4 -22.88 25.57 4.50
C SER A 4 -22.42 24.16 4.10
N VAL A 5 -22.76 23.74 2.88
CA VAL A 5 -22.34 22.46 2.34
C VAL A 5 -20.95 22.66 1.71
N ILE A 6 -19.93 22.11 2.39
CA ILE A 6 -18.58 21.80 1.87
C ILE A 6 -17.60 22.99 1.77
N SER A 7 -17.10 23.45 2.92
CA SER A 7 -15.68 23.78 3.00
C SER A 7 -14.93 22.56 3.53
N VAL A 8 -14.75 21.54 2.69
CA VAL A 8 -13.70 20.54 2.91
C VAL A 8 -12.39 21.31 2.78
N LYS A 9 -11.90 21.77 3.93
CA LYS A 9 -10.53 22.27 4.05
C LYS A 9 -9.65 21.06 3.73
N THR A 10 -9.23 20.92 2.48
CA THR A 10 -8.09 20.10 2.06
C THR A 10 -6.85 20.72 2.68
N THR A 11 -6.79 20.65 4.01
CA THR A 11 -5.59 20.96 4.77
C THR A 11 -4.64 19.86 4.34
N ARG A 12 -3.68 20.20 3.45
CA ARG A 12 -2.58 19.30 3.16
C ARG A 12 -2.08 18.81 4.51
N PRO A 13 -2.13 17.50 4.82
CA PRO A 13 -1.47 16.98 6.01
C PRO A 13 -0.07 17.57 5.97
N LYS A 14 0.33 18.29 7.01
CA LYS A 14 1.65 18.92 7.04
C LYS A 14 2.65 17.77 7.04
N ILE A 15 3.19 17.45 5.87
CA ILE A 15 4.11 16.33 5.71
C ILE A 15 5.41 16.76 6.38
N ASP A 16 5.54 16.42 7.66
CA ASP A 16 6.81 16.51 8.35
C ASP A 16 7.67 15.31 7.89
N ILE A 17 8.63 15.62 7.04
CA ILE A 17 9.48 14.60 6.42
C ILE A 17 10.28 13.87 7.49
N ALA A 18 10.61 14.52 8.61
CA ALA A 18 11.34 13.90 9.70
C ALA A 18 10.49 12.82 10.41
N ASP A 19 9.24 13.13 10.74
CA ASP A 19 8.33 12.19 11.43
C ASP A 19 8.00 10.98 10.54
N HIS A 20 7.74 11.23 9.26
CA HIS A 20 7.47 10.15 8.31
C HIS A 20 8.72 9.29 8.04
N ALA A 21 9.90 9.91 7.92
CA ALA A 21 11.15 9.16 7.76
C ALA A 21 11.41 8.25 8.98
N PHE A 22 11.19 8.75 10.19
CA PHE A 22 11.32 7.95 11.40
C PHE A 22 10.31 6.81 11.44
N THR A 23 9.05 7.08 11.08
CA THR A 23 8.00 6.05 11.02
C THR A 23 8.35 4.96 10.00
N LEU A 24 8.87 5.34 8.82
CA LEU A 24 9.31 4.39 7.80
C LEU A 24 10.46 3.52 8.31
N ILE A 25 11.43 4.08 9.05
CA ILE A 25 12.51 3.28 9.66
C ILE A 25 11.93 2.25 10.61
N VAL A 26 10.99 2.65 11.49
CA VAL A 26 10.34 1.73 12.42
C VAL A 26 9.60 0.61 11.66
N VAL A 27 8.87 0.95 10.59
CA VAL A 27 8.17 -0.02 9.74
C VAL A 27 9.15 -0.97 9.05
N CYS A 28 10.28 -0.47 8.54
CA CYS A 28 11.33 -1.31 7.94
C CYS A 28 11.96 -2.26 8.97
N LEU A 29 12.19 -1.81 10.21
CA LEU A 29 12.71 -2.66 11.29
C LEU A 29 11.73 -3.78 11.67
N VAL A 30 10.46 -3.43 11.88
CA VAL A 30 9.39 -4.42 12.10
C VAL A 30 9.30 -5.37 10.91
N GLY A 31 9.45 -4.82 9.70
CA GLY A 31 9.42 -5.57 8.47
C GLY A 31 10.56 -6.57 8.33
N LEU A 32 11.78 -6.23 8.77
CA LEU A 32 12.90 -7.16 8.80
C LEU A 32 12.61 -8.37 9.69
N VAL A 33 12.03 -8.14 10.86
CA VAL A 33 11.61 -9.21 11.76
C VAL A 33 10.53 -10.08 11.10
N MET A 34 9.56 -9.49 10.40
CA MET A 34 8.54 -10.27 9.70
C MET A 34 9.10 -11.08 8.53
N ASN A 35 10.10 -10.53 7.83
CA ASN A 35 10.78 -11.18 6.71
C ASN A 35 11.63 -12.39 7.14
N THR A 36 12.04 -12.44 8.40
CA THR A 36 12.82 -13.55 8.97
C THR A 36 11.92 -14.58 9.65
N VAL A 37 10.81 -14.17 10.25
CA VAL A 37 9.88 -15.07 10.95
C VAL A 37 8.98 -15.84 9.98
N GLY A 38 8.45 -15.21 8.93
CA GLY A 38 7.53 -15.87 8.00
C GLY A 38 8.26 -16.67 6.90
N PRO A 39 8.95 -15.99 5.96
CA PRO A 39 9.64 -16.63 4.84
C PRO A 39 11.04 -17.19 5.15
N ALA A 40 11.57 -17.01 6.36
CA ALA A 40 12.91 -17.43 6.77
C ALA A 40 14.06 -16.88 5.89
N ILE A 41 13.92 -15.68 5.36
CA ILE A 41 14.98 -15.03 4.56
C ILE A 41 16.10 -14.60 5.51
N PRO A 42 17.39 -14.84 5.15
CA PRO A 42 18.52 -14.41 5.96
C PRO A 42 18.49 -12.89 6.21
N ILE A 43 18.75 -12.49 7.45
CA ILE A 43 18.67 -11.10 7.92
C ILE A 43 19.52 -10.16 7.04
N ALA A 44 20.70 -10.62 6.62
CA ALA A 44 21.61 -9.84 5.79
C ALA A 44 21.01 -9.47 4.42
N ASP A 45 20.41 -10.43 3.73
CA ASP A 45 19.83 -10.21 2.40
C ASP A 45 18.52 -9.41 2.49
N GLY A 46 17.73 -9.67 3.52
CA GLY A 46 16.52 -8.89 3.81
C GLY A 46 16.82 -7.43 4.19
N PHE A 47 17.95 -7.18 4.88
CA PHE A 47 18.38 -5.84 5.26
C PHE A 47 18.61 -4.94 4.06
N VAL A 48 19.37 -5.42 3.07
CA VAL A 48 19.65 -4.65 1.85
C VAL A 48 18.34 -4.36 1.10
N GLY A 49 17.47 -5.36 0.97
CA GLY A 49 16.14 -5.19 0.37
C GLY A 49 15.30 -4.11 1.08
N MET A 50 15.26 -4.12 2.41
CA MET A 50 14.50 -3.12 3.18
C MET A 50 15.07 -1.71 3.06
N VAL A 51 16.38 -1.55 2.95
CA VAL A 51 17.02 -0.25 2.68
C VAL A 51 16.58 0.29 1.31
N VAL A 52 16.54 -0.57 0.28
CA VAL A 52 16.07 -0.17 -1.06
C VAL A 52 14.61 0.28 -1.02
N ILE A 53 13.73 -0.48 -0.34
CA ILE A 53 12.31 -0.12 -0.19
C ILE A 53 12.14 1.19 0.61
N TYR A 54 12.96 1.40 1.64
CA TYR A 54 12.99 2.65 2.40
C TYR A 54 13.33 3.86 1.51
N LEU A 55 14.38 3.74 0.69
CA LEU A 55 14.81 4.82 -0.21
C LEU A 55 13.73 5.15 -1.25
N ILE A 56 13.12 4.13 -1.86
CA ILE A 56 12.00 4.30 -2.80
C ILE A 56 10.83 5.03 -2.12
N SER A 57 10.49 4.63 -0.89
CA SER A 57 9.42 5.26 -0.12
C SER A 57 9.72 6.71 0.23
N MET A 58 10.97 7.02 0.58
CA MET A 58 11.42 8.37 0.90
C MET A 58 11.34 9.29 -0.33
N VAL A 59 11.78 8.81 -1.50
CA VAL A 59 11.66 9.56 -2.76
C VAL A 59 10.20 9.81 -3.12
N GLY A 60 9.33 8.81 -2.95
CA GLY A 60 7.88 8.95 -3.16
C GLY A 60 7.23 9.96 -2.21
N LEU A 61 7.64 9.98 -0.93
CA LEU A 61 7.17 10.97 0.05
C LEU A 61 7.63 12.39 -0.28
N LEU A 62 8.89 12.56 -0.69
CA LEU A 62 9.41 13.84 -1.14
C LEU A 62 8.61 14.35 -2.35
N LEU A 63 8.37 13.47 -3.33
CA LEU A 63 7.59 13.81 -4.51
C LEU A 63 6.15 14.21 -4.16
N THR A 64 5.54 13.53 -3.18
CA THR A 64 4.20 13.90 -2.67
C THR A 64 4.17 15.34 -2.13
N ARG A 65 5.24 15.79 -1.48
CA ARG A 65 5.32 17.15 -0.92
C ARG A 65 5.46 18.22 -2.00
N TYR A 66 6.24 17.95 -3.05
CA TYR A 66 6.54 18.92 -4.11
C TYR A 66 5.57 18.86 -5.30
N ALA A 67 4.76 17.81 -5.41
CA ALA A 67 3.85 17.64 -6.53
C ALA A 67 2.77 18.75 -6.61
N PRO A 68 2.45 19.23 -7.83
CA PRO A 68 1.42 20.25 -8.04
C PRO A 68 -0.01 19.69 -7.92
N PHE A 69 -0.20 18.37 -8.04
CA PHE A 69 -1.51 17.70 -7.97
C PHE A 69 -1.65 16.86 -6.69
N TYR A 70 -2.86 16.82 -6.13
CA TYR A 70 -3.16 16.04 -4.94
C TYR A 70 -3.38 14.57 -5.31
N LEU A 71 -2.37 13.74 -5.05
CA LEU A 71 -2.50 12.28 -5.03
C LEU A 71 -2.13 11.78 -3.62
N PRO A 72 -2.76 10.70 -3.13
CA PRO A 72 -2.36 10.06 -1.89
C PRO A 72 -0.87 9.69 -1.92
N SER A 73 -0.15 9.80 -0.80
CA SER A 73 1.28 9.51 -0.75
C SER A 73 1.63 8.12 -1.27
N VAL A 74 0.76 7.14 -1.00
CA VAL A 74 0.89 5.76 -1.49
C VAL A 74 0.93 5.69 -3.01
N ALA A 75 0.18 6.53 -3.72
CA ALA A 75 0.20 6.55 -5.18
C ALA A 75 1.55 7.03 -5.74
N TRP A 76 2.15 8.06 -5.12
CA TRP A 76 3.48 8.54 -5.49
C TRP A 76 4.57 7.52 -5.20
N ILE A 77 4.51 6.86 -4.05
CA ILE A 77 5.45 5.80 -3.68
C ILE A 77 5.36 4.63 -4.67
N SER A 78 4.15 4.18 -5.02
CA SER A 78 3.96 3.14 -6.02
C SER A 78 4.48 3.55 -7.39
N LEU A 79 4.26 4.80 -7.82
CA LEU A 79 4.76 5.29 -9.10
C LEU A 79 6.30 5.28 -9.14
N VAL A 80 6.96 5.75 -8.08
CA VAL A 80 8.43 5.71 -7.96
C VAL A 80 8.92 4.27 -7.96
N GLY A 81 8.24 3.37 -7.26
CA GLY A 81 8.56 1.93 -7.27
C GLY A 81 8.48 1.32 -8.67
N ILE A 82 7.40 1.61 -9.41
CA ILE A 82 7.24 1.14 -10.80
C ILE A 82 8.37 1.70 -11.68
N VAL A 83 8.63 3.00 -11.62
CA VAL A 83 9.70 3.61 -12.42
C VAL A 83 11.06 2.97 -12.09
N ALA A 84 11.35 2.73 -10.81
CA ALA A 84 12.58 2.11 -10.35
C ALA A 84 12.76 0.65 -10.80
N THR A 85 11.68 -0.07 -11.14
CA THR A 85 11.72 -1.47 -11.56
C THR A 85 11.53 -1.69 -13.07
N LEU A 86 11.31 -0.62 -13.85
CA LEU A 86 11.20 -0.73 -15.31
C LEU A 86 12.54 -1.16 -15.93
N PRO A 87 12.52 -1.98 -17.01
CA PRO A 87 13.75 -2.52 -17.60
C PRO A 87 14.67 -1.43 -18.19
N TRP A 88 14.13 -0.25 -18.51
CA TRP A 88 14.91 0.87 -19.05
C TRP A 88 15.66 1.69 -17.98
N THR A 89 15.38 1.51 -16.68
CA THR A 89 16.03 2.32 -15.65
C THR A 89 17.40 1.74 -15.26
N PRO A 90 18.42 2.60 -15.07
CA PRO A 90 19.76 2.14 -14.72
C PRO A 90 19.73 1.49 -13.33
N GLY A 91 20.21 0.24 -13.24
CA GLY A 91 20.22 -0.53 -11.98
C GLY A 91 18.90 -1.24 -11.65
N SER A 92 17.94 -1.29 -12.59
CA SER A 92 16.65 -1.96 -12.40
C SER A 92 16.79 -3.45 -12.02
N GLU A 93 17.69 -4.20 -12.65
CA GLU A 93 17.93 -5.61 -12.34
C GLU A 93 18.34 -5.82 -10.87
N TRP A 94 19.23 -4.95 -10.37
CA TRP A 94 19.67 -5.01 -8.98
C TRP A 94 18.54 -4.63 -8.02
N ILE A 95 17.79 -3.56 -8.31
CA ILE A 95 16.62 -3.14 -7.50
C ILE A 95 15.58 -4.26 -7.44
N VAL A 96 15.28 -4.90 -8.58
CA VAL A 96 14.34 -6.03 -8.66
C VAL A 96 14.86 -7.24 -7.88
N ALA A 97 16.16 -7.54 -7.93
CA ALA A 97 16.75 -8.61 -7.15
C ALA A 97 16.63 -8.35 -5.63
N GLN A 98 16.88 -7.11 -5.19
CA GLN A 98 16.70 -6.71 -3.79
C GLN A 98 15.23 -6.66 -3.36
N ALA A 99 14.31 -6.28 -4.25
CA ALA A 99 12.89 -6.34 -3.96
C ALA A 99 12.40 -7.80 -3.76
N LYS A 100 13.01 -8.77 -4.44
CA LYS A 100 12.72 -10.21 -4.25
C LYS A 100 13.21 -10.76 -2.91
N SER A 101 14.21 -10.15 -2.28
CA SER A 101 14.63 -10.53 -0.91
C SER A 101 13.69 -9.98 0.17
N VAL A 102 12.63 -9.27 -0.22
CA VAL A 102 11.61 -8.73 0.68
C VAL A 102 10.26 -9.39 0.40
N ASN A 103 9.68 -10.01 1.43
CA ASN A 103 8.33 -10.55 1.35
C ASN A 103 7.29 -9.48 1.72
N PHE A 104 6.65 -8.91 0.70
CA PHE A 104 5.61 -7.88 0.88
C PHE A 104 4.36 -8.38 1.63
N LEU A 105 4.04 -9.68 1.58
CA LEU A 105 2.93 -10.24 2.37
C LEU A 105 3.27 -10.27 3.85
N ALA A 106 4.50 -10.64 4.20
CA ALA A 106 4.98 -10.60 5.58
C ALA A 106 4.96 -9.16 6.15
N LEU A 107 5.28 -8.17 5.32
CA LEU A 107 5.16 -6.75 5.65
C LEU A 107 3.72 -6.28 5.87
N ALA A 108 2.76 -6.84 5.14
CA ALA A 108 1.36 -6.45 5.26
C ALA A 108 0.75 -6.86 6.61
N THR A 109 1.21 -7.95 7.22
CA THR A 109 0.67 -8.50 8.47
C THR A 109 0.64 -7.48 9.63
N PRO A 110 1.76 -6.85 10.05
CA PRO A 110 1.74 -5.87 11.13
C PRO A 110 0.89 -4.63 10.79
N ALA A 111 0.90 -4.20 9.52
CA ALA A 111 0.10 -3.06 9.07
C ALA A 111 -1.41 -3.36 9.16
N LEU A 112 -1.84 -4.53 8.69
CA LEU A 112 -3.23 -4.98 8.75
C LEU A 112 -3.67 -5.24 10.20
N ALA A 113 -2.80 -5.80 11.04
CA ALA A 113 -3.08 -6.00 12.45
C ALA A 113 -3.31 -4.65 13.15
N TYR A 114 -2.40 -3.69 12.99
CA TYR A 114 -2.53 -2.35 13.56
C TYR A 114 -3.77 -1.62 13.05
N ALA A 115 -4.01 -1.66 11.73
CA ALA A 115 -5.19 -1.06 11.12
C ALA A 115 -6.48 -1.68 11.68
N GLY A 116 -6.53 -3.00 11.79
CA GLY A 116 -7.64 -3.75 12.38
C GLY A 116 -7.89 -3.35 13.83
N PHE A 117 -6.85 -3.32 14.67
CA PHE A 117 -6.95 -2.89 16.07
C PHE A 117 -7.41 -1.43 16.19
N ALA A 118 -6.91 -0.52 15.34
CA ALA A 118 -7.24 0.89 15.39
C ALA A 118 -8.73 1.18 15.10
N ILE A 119 -9.38 0.37 14.25
CA ILE A 119 -10.80 0.55 13.90
C ILE A 119 -11.74 -0.43 14.60
N ALA A 120 -11.21 -1.46 15.27
CA ALA A 120 -11.98 -2.58 15.82
C ALA A 120 -13.20 -2.15 16.65
N LYS A 121 -13.05 -1.16 17.54
CA LYS A 121 -14.15 -0.69 18.40
C LYS A 121 -15.33 -0.17 17.58
N LYS A 122 -15.04 0.66 16.56
CA LYS A 122 -16.05 1.26 15.68
C LYS A 122 -16.73 0.18 14.84
N GLU A 123 -15.96 -0.75 14.28
CA GLU A 123 -16.50 -1.84 13.46
C GLU A 123 -17.40 -2.78 14.29
N ILE A 124 -17.03 -3.09 15.54
CA ILE A 124 -17.86 -3.90 16.44
C ILE A 124 -19.19 -3.20 16.76
N GLU A 125 -19.18 -1.89 16.97
CA GLU A 125 -20.40 -1.10 17.21
C GLU A 125 -21.33 -1.13 15.99
N VAL A 126 -20.79 -0.91 14.79
CA VAL A 126 -21.55 -0.99 13.53
C VAL A 126 -22.08 -2.41 13.30
N ALA A 127 -21.27 -3.44 13.56
CA ALA A 127 -21.66 -4.83 13.38
C ALA A 127 -22.82 -5.24 14.31
N LYS A 128 -22.88 -4.72 15.54
CA LYS A 128 -24.01 -4.99 16.46
C LYS A 128 -25.34 -4.47 15.93
N HIS A 129 -25.35 -3.31 15.28
CA HIS A 129 -26.58 -2.70 14.78
C HIS A 129 -26.94 -3.13 13.34
N SER A 130 -25.98 -3.52 12.51
CA SER A 130 -26.19 -3.74 11.07
C SER A 130 -25.34 -4.86 10.46
N GLY A 131 -24.84 -5.80 11.27
CA GLY A 131 -23.92 -6.86 10.83
C GLY A 131 -24.41 -7.70 9.66
N TRP A 132 -25.70 -8.10 9.63
CA TRP A 132 -26.26 -8.89 8.53
C TRP A 132 -26.24 -8.14 7.19
N LYS A 133 -26.53 -6.83 7.21
CA LYS A 133 -26.46 -5.99 6.00
C LYS A 133 -25.02 -5.84 5.53
N LEU A 134 -24.09 -5.67 6.46
CA LEU A 134 -22.66 -5.55 6.15
C LEU A 134 -22.10 -6.82 5.50
N ALA A 135 -22.47 -8.00 6.02
CA ALA A 135 -22.05 -9.29 5.46
C ALA A 135 -22.56 -9.47 4.01
N LEU A 136 -23.82 -9.12 3.75
CA LEU A 136 -24.39 -9.19 2.40
C LEU A 136 -23.67 -8.22 1.44
N VAL A 137 -23.45 -6.98 1.86
CA VAL A 137 -22.73 -5.97 1.06
C VAL A 137 -21.30 -6.42 0.78
N ALA A 138 -20.59 -6.96 1.77
CA ALA A 138 -19.24 -7.49 1.58
C ALA A 138 -19.21 -8.62 0.56
N CYS A 139 -20.14 -9.58 0.66
CA CYS A 139 -20.29 -10.67 -0.32
C CYS A 139 -20.53 -10.11 -1.73
N LEU A 140 -21.44 -9.15 -1.88
CA LEU A 140 -21.77 -8.53 -3.16
C LEU A 140 -20.58 -7.75 -3.76
N VAL A 141 -19.81 -7.03 -2.93
CA VAL A 141 -18.61 -6.30 -3.36
C VAL A 141 -17.49 -7.24 -3.78
N PHE A 142 -17.23 -8.31 -3.02
CA PHE A 142 -16.21 -9.30 -3.39
C PHE A 142 -16.58 -10.03 -4.68
N LEU A 143 -17.83 -10.51 -4.79
CA LEU A 143 -18.33 -11.13 -6.01
C LEU A 143 -18.28 -10.17 -7.20
N GLY A 144 -18.71 -8.92 -7.02
CA GLY A 144 -18.69 -7.90 -8.08
C GLY A 144 -17.28 -7.57 -8.57
N THR A 145 -16.33 -7.40 -7.65
CA THR A 145 -14.94 -7.08 -7.99
C THR A 145 -14.25 -8.26 -8.70
N TYR A 146 -14.48 -9.48 -8.21
CA TYR A 146 -13.95 -10.69 -8.85
C TYR A 146 -14.57 -10.92 -10.23
N ALA A 147 -15.91 -10.91 -10.32
CA ALA A 147 -16.61 -11.10 -11.58
C ALA A 147 -16.26 -10.02 -12.61
N GLY A 148 -16.19 -8.75 -12.20
CA GLY A 148 -15.74 -7.66 -13.06
C GLY A 148 -14.32 -7.87 -13.59
N SER A 149 -13.39 -8.31 -12.73
CA SER A 149 -12.01 -8.60 -13.14
C SER A 149 -11.95 -9.77 -14.13
N VAL A 150 -12.72 -10.84 -13.90
CA VAL A 150 -12.81 -11.99 -14.80
C VAL A 150 -13.41 -11.60 -16.15
N LEU A 151 -14.46 -10.78 -16.19
CA LEU A 151 -15.07 -10.31 -17.44
C LEU A 151 -14.10 -9.49 -18.28
N VAL A 152 -13.33 -8.59 -17.65
CA VAL A 152 -12.31 -7.80 -18.35
C VAL A 152 -11.18 -8.70 -18.85
N ALA A 153 -10.72 -9.65 -18.03
CA ALA A 153 -9.70 -10.61 -18.43
C ALA A 153 -10.15 -11.46 -19.64
N GLU A 154 -11.37 -12.01 -19.58
CA GLU A 154 -11.98 -12.79 -20.67
C GLU A 154 -12.12 -11.96 -21.96
N LEU A 155 -12.54 -10.70 -21.84
CA LEU A 155 -12.65 -9.81 -23.00
C LEU A 155 -11.28 -9.60 -23.66
N ILE A 156 -10.23 -9.33 -22.87
CA ILE A 156 -8.88 -9.12 -23.38
C ILE A 156 -8.31 -10.40 -24.00
N LEU A 157 -8.53 -11.56 -23.37
CA LEU A 157 -8.07 -12.86 -23.90
C LEU A 157 -8.72 -13.19 -25.24
N ARG A 158 -10.05 -13.01 -25.36
CA ARG A 158 -10.76 -13.20 -26.63
C ARG A 158 -10.29 -12.24 -27.72
N LEU A 159 -9.96 -11.00 -27.36
CA LEU A 159 -9.38 -10.02 -28.31
C LEU A 159 -7.96 -10.40 -28.74
N GLN A 160 -7.19 -11.07 -27.88
CA GLN A 160 -5.86 -11.61 -28.18
C GLN A 160 -5.91 -12.95 -28.95
N GLY A 161 -7.10 -13.53 -29.14
CA GLY A 161 -7.29 -14.78 -29.89
C GLY A 161 -6.88 -16.05 -29.13
N VAL A 162 -6.79 -15.98 -27.79
CA VAL A 162 -6.64 -17.13 -26.88
C VAL A 162 -8.01 -17.60 -26.42
#